data_AF-A0A2X3F0W4-F1
#
_entry.id   AF-A0A2X3F0W4-F1
#
_cell.length_a   1.000
_cell.length_b   1.000
_cell.length_c   1.000
_cell.angle_alpha   90.00
_cell.angle_beta   90.00
_cell.angle_gamma   90.00
#
_symmetry.space_group_name_H-M   'P 1'
#
loop_
_entity.id
_entity.type
_entity.pdbx_description
1 polymer ?
#
loop_
_entity_poly.entity_id
_entity_poly.type
_entity_poly.pdbx_seq_one_letter_code
_entity_poly.pdbx_strand_id
1 'polypeptide(L)'
;MAKQSRRRNVFSLLTQQGLAKTEEDRGTPPDDITRTPPVYPCSRSSRLQQLMRGDEGYLLALAYSTQRGYGRNHPFAGEIRSGYVQVEIVPEELGFSVNIGELLLTECEMVNGFVAPQEEPPHFTRGYGLTFGMSERKAMAMALVDRALQAPDYDEEIAGPAQDEEFVLAHADNVEAAGFVSHLKLPHYVDFQAELALLKRLQRENERG
;
A
#
# COMPACT_ATOMS: atom_id res chain seq x y z
N MET A 1 19.95 -23.05 -23.06
CA MET A 1 19.56 -21.96 -22.14
C MET A 1 19.94 -20.63 -22.76
N ALA A 2 18.97 -19.79 -23.12
CA ALA A 2 19.25 -18.46 -23.66
C ALA A 2 19.89 -17.61 -22.56
N LYS A 3 21.05 -16.99 -22.82
CA LYS A 3 21.66 -16.00 -21.92
C LYS A 3 20.69 -14.84 -21.78
N GLN A 4 20.14 -14.65 -20.58
CA GLN A 4 19.32 -13.49 -20.27
C GLN A 4 20.19 -12.23 -20.40
N SER A 5 19.79 -11.32 -21.29
CA SER A 5 20.46 -10.03 -21.45
C SER A 5 20.42 -9.27 -20.12
N ARG A 6 21.53 -8.60 -19.75
CA ARG A 6 21.61 -7.78 -18.53
C ARG A 6 20.65 -6.60 -18.66
N ARG A 7 19.45 -6.73 -18.12
CA ARG A 7 18.45 -5.65 -18.08
C ARG A 7 18.72 -4.80 -16.85
N ARG A 8 19.09 -3.53 -17.07
CA ARG A 8 19.16 -2.54 -16.00
C ARG A 8 17.74 -2.07 -15.69
N ASN A 9 17.50 -1.78 -14.41
CA ASN A 9 16.27 -1.19 -13.94
C ASN A 9 16.09 0.23 -14.54
N VAL A 10 14.87 0.56 -14.97
CA VAL A 10 14.55 1.85 -15.60
C VAL A 10 14.82 3.02 -14.66
N PHE A 11 14.46 2.92 -13.38
CA PHE A 11 14.80 3.90 -12.36
C PHE A 11 16.31 4.06 -12.16
N SER A 12 17.12 3.01 -12.34
CA SER A 12 18.58 3.16 -12.33
C SER A 12 19.07 4.07 -13.45
N LEU A 13 18.43 4.04 -14.63
CA LEU A 13 18.77 4.92 -15.75
C LEU A 13 18.31 6.37 -15.52
N LEU A 14 17.13 6.55 -14.91
CA LEU A 14 16.63 7.89 -14.53
C LEU A 14 17.52 8.52 -13.47
N THR A 15 17.93 7.75 -12.48
CA THR A 15 18.77 8.21 -11.38
C THR A 15 20.18 8.55 -11.84
N GLN A 16 20.76 7.77 -12.76
CA GLN A 16 22.05 8.10 -13.40
C GLN A 16 22.03 9.43 -14.16
N GLN A 17 20.86 9.88 -14.61
CA GLN A 17 20.66 11.16 -15.29
C GLN A 17 20.24 12.29 -14.33
N GLY A 18 20.11 12.02 -13.03
CA GLY A 18 19.61 12.99 -12.06
C GLY A 18 18.12 13.32 -12.20
N LEU A 19 17.35 12.49 -12.92
CA LEU A 19 15.92 12.70 -13.17
C LEU A 19 15.02 12.04 -12.10
N ALA A 20 15.59 11.18 -11.26
CA ALA A 20 14.95 10.56 -10.11
C ALA A 20 15.98 10.38 -9.00
N LYS A 21 15.51 10.21 -7.76
CA LYS A 21 16.38 9.88 -6.62
C LYS A 21 16.60 8.38 -6.47
N THR A 22 17.78 8.02 -5.99
CA THR A 22 18.08 6.66 -5.50
C THR A 22 17.27 6.41 -4.23
N GLU A 23 16.65 5.23 -4.12
CA GLU A 23 16.19 4.74 -2.81
C GLU A 23 17.41 4.23 -2.04
N GLU A 24 17.72 4.88 -0.92
CA GLU A 24 18.90 4.58 -0.12
C GLU A 24 18.55 3.73 1.10
N ASP A 25 19.30 2.66 1.32
CA ASP A 25 19.22 1.88 2.54
C ASP A 25 19.91 2.63 3.69
N ARG A 26 19.11 3.05 4.67
CA ARG A 26 19.59 3.74 5.88
C ARG A 26 19.89 2.77 7.03
N GLY A 27 19.72 1.47 6.83
CA GLY A 27 19.87 0.44 7.87
C GLY A 27 18.78 0.47 8.94
N THR A 28 17.70 1.23 8.73
CA THR A 28 16.55 1.27 9.64
C THR A 28 15.84 -0.08 9.59
N PRO A 29 15.68 -0.79 10.72
CA PRO A 29 14.91 -2.03 10.75
C PRO A 29 13.46 -1.77 10.30
N PRO A 30 12.87 -2.62 9.44
CA PRO A 30 11.48 -2.44 9.03
C PRO A 30 10.53 -2.69 10.21
N ASP A 31 9.44 -1.94 10.25
CA ASP A 31 8.32 -2.24 11.15
C ASP A 31 7.63 -3.54 10.74
N ASP A 32 7.00 -4.22 11.70
CA ASP A 32 6.27 -5.46 11.46
C ASP A 32 4.88 -5.44 12.10
N ILE A 33 3.87 -5.19 11.26
CA ILE A 33 2.46 -5.10 11.68
C ILE A 33 1.87 -6.45 12.13
N THR A 34 2.55 -7.57 11.86
CA THR A 34 2.15 -8.89 12.37
C THR A 34 2.53 -9.09 13.84
N ARG A 35 3.42 -8.23 14.36
CA ARG A 35 3.92 -8.27 15.74
C ARG A 35 3.42 -7.08 16.56
N THR A 36 3.34 -5.91 15.94
CA THR A 36 2.95 -4.66 16.58
C THR A 36 1.74 -4.08 15.85
N PRO A 37 0.60 -3.83 16.53
CA PRO A 37 -0.57 -3.23 15.88
C PRO A 37 -0.23 -1.88 15.21
N PRO A 38 -0.82 -1.56 14.03
CA PRO A 38 -0.60 -0.28 13.37
C PRO A 38 -0.99 0.91 14.25
N VAL A 39 -0.15 1.94 14.25
CA VAL A 39 -0.43 3.25 14.87
C VAL A 39 -0.06 4.33 13.86
N TYR A 40 -0.98 5.25 13.57
CA TYR A 40 -0.79 6.28 12.55
C TYR A 40 -0.13 7.54 13.16
N PRO A 41 0.80 8.20 12.46
CA PRO A 41 1.31 7.84 11.13
C PRO A 41 2.30 6.66 11.17
N CYS A 42 2.22 5.78 10.17
CA CYS A 42 3.06 4.61 9.97
C CYS A 42 4.32 4.97 9.17
N SER A 43 5.42 4.23 9.39
CA SER A 43 6.57 4.31 8.48
C SER A 43 6.21 3.75 7.11
N ARG A 44 6.92 4.17 6.05
CA ARG A 44 6.71 3.62 4.70
C ARG A 44 6.91 2.11 4.64
N SER A 45 7.79 1.54 5.47
CA SER A 45 7.98 0.09 5.56
C SER A 45 6.71 -0.62 6.04
N SER A 46 6.06 -0.09 7.09
CA SER A 46 4.77 -0.55 7.58
C SER A 46 3.67 -0.36 6.53
N ARG A 47 3.61 0.80 5.86
CA ARG A 47 2.62 1.06 4.79
C ARG A 47 2.75 0.04 3.66
N LEU A 48 3.95 -0.20 3.15
CA LEU A 48 4.20 -1.17 2.07
C LEU A 48 3.85 -2.61 2.50
N GLN A 49 4.18 -3.00 3.74
CA GLN A 49 3.80 -4.31 4.28
C GLN A 49 2.27 -4.48 4.31
N GLN A 50 1.54 -3.46 4.76
CA GLN A 50 0.07 -3.46 4.79
C GLN A 50 -0.54 -3.47 3.38
N LEU A 51 -0.04 -2.64 2.46
CA LEU A 51 -0.53 -2.59 1.07
C LEU A 51 -0.32 -3.92 0.33
N MET A 52 0.79 -4.63 0.58
CA MET A 52 1.01 -5.96 0.02
C MET A 52 -0.09 -6.94 0.45
N ARG A 53 -0.58 -6.83 1.69
CA ARG A 53 -1.63 -7.69 2.27
C ARG A 53 -3.05 -7.24 1.95
N GLY A 54 -3.24 -5.97 1.59
CA GLY A 54 -4.55 -5.39 1.32
C GLY A 54 -5.32 -6.01 0.15
N ASP A 55 -6.63 -5.85 0.15
CA ASP A 55 -7.54 -6.31 -0.88
C ASP A 55 -7.22 -5.70 -2.26
N GLU A 56 -7.13 -6.55 -3.29
CA GLU A 56 -6.80 -6.11 -4.65
C GLU A 56 -7.86 -5.15 -5.21
N GLY A 57 -9.14 -5.42 -4.99
CA GLY A 57 -10.24 -4.60 -5.52
C GLY A 57 -10.31 -3.22 -4.87
N TYR A 58 -10.18 -3.16 -3.54
CA TYR A 58 -10.15 -1.92 -2.78
C TYR A 58 -8.99 -1.01 -3.20
N LEU A 59 -7.76 -1.56 -3.23
CA LEU A 59 -6.58 -0.77 -3.62
C LEU A 59 -6.63 -0.35 -5.09
N LEU A 60 -7.18 -1.19 -5.98
CA LEU A 60 -7.42 -0.80 -7.37
C LEU A 60 -8.41 0.37 -7.47
N ALA A 61 -9.49 0.38 -6.69
CA ALA A 61 -10.46 1.46 -6.69
C ALA A 61 -9.85 2.78 -6.19
N LEU A 62 -9.06 2.72 -5.12
CA LEU A 62 -8.31 3.89 -4.62
C LEU A 62 -7.32 4.41 -5.66
N ALA A 63 -6.48 3.52 -6.21
CA ALA A 63 -5.53 3.85 -7.26
C ALA A 63 -6.22 4.46 -8.51
N TYR A 64 -7.38 3.92 -8.89
CA TYR A 64 -8.16 4.46 -10.01
C TYR A 64 -8.71 5.87 -9.68
N SER A 65 -9.10 6.13 -8.44
CA SER A 65 -9.59 7.46 -8.04
C SER A 65 -8.51 8.55 -8.18
N THR A 66 -7.25 8.25 -7.87
CA THR A 66 -6.13 9.21 -8.06
C THR A 66 -5.90 9.52 -9.54
N GLN A 67 -6.05 8.52 -10.42
CA GLN A 67 -6.00 8.71 -11.87
C GLN A 67 -7.14 9.59 -12.40
N ARG A 68 -8.27 9.61 -11.68
CA ARG A 68 -9.45 10.44 -11.99
C ARG A 68 -9.42 11.82 -11.35
N GLY A 69 -8.40 12.14 -10.55
CA GLY A 69 -8.17 13.47 -9.99
C GLY A 69 -8.28 13.59 -8.48
N TYR A 70 -8.69 12.54 -7.75
CA TYR A 70 -8.78 12.55 -6.29
C TYR A 70 -7.40 12.29 -5.69
N GLY A 71 -6.61 13.33 -5.43
CA GLY A 71 -5.21 13.19 -4.99
C GLY A 71 -4.28 12.78 -6.13
N ARG A 72 -4.32 13.53 -7.24
CA ARG A 72 -3.66 13.19 -8.50
C ARG A 72 -2.13 13.17 -8.36
N ASN A 73 -1.47 12.06 -8.73
CA ASN A 73 -0.02 11.89 -8.63
C ASN A 73 0.69 11.63 -10.00
N HIS A 74 0.00 11.81 -11.12
CA HIS A 74 0.52 11.75 -12.51
C HIS A 74 1.39 10.50 -12.81
N PRO A 75 0.83 9.28 -12.80
CA PRO A 75 1.62 8.07 -12.88
C PRO A 75 1.98 7.64 -14.31
N PHE A 76 3.18 7.08 -14.45
CA PHE A 76 3.65 6.33 -15.61
C PHE A 76 4.25 5.01 -15.12
N ALA A 77 3.93 3.89 -15.78
CA ALA A 77 4.59 2.62 -15.50
C ALA A 77 6.05 2.71 -15.96
N GLY A 78 6.97 2.93 -15.01
CA GLY A 78 8.40 2.99 -15.29
C GLY A 78 8.92 1.62 -15.64
N GLU A 79 8.61 0.63 -14.80
CA GLU A 79 8.89 -0.77 -15.09
C GLU A 79 7.90 -1.71 -14.40
N ILE A 80 7.53 -2.78 -15.10
CA ILE A 80 6.87 -3.95 -14.52
C ILE A 80 7.67 -5.15 -14.97
N ARG A 81 8.12 -5.97 -14.02
CA ARG A 81 8.89 -7.18 -14.31
C ARG A 81 8.42 -8.32 -13.42
N SER A 82 8.40 -9.50 -14.01
CA SER A 82 8.06 -10.74 -13.31
C SER A 82 9.14 -11.78 -13.56
N GLY A 83 9.50 -12.51 -12.51
CA GLY A 83 10.56 -13.52 -12.60
C GLY A 83 10.87 -14.18 -11.27
N TYR A 84 11.75 -15.17 -11.32
CA TYR A 84 12.21 -15.90 -10.15
C TYR A 84 13.35 -15.15 -9.46
N VAL A 85 13.22 -14.94 -8.16
CA VAL A 85 14.25 -14.37 -7.29
C VAL A 85 14.67 -15.43 -6.28
N GLN A 86 15.97 -15.65 -6.13
CA GLN A 86 16.51 -16.60 -5.15
C GLN A 86 16.30 -16.05 -3.73
N VAL A 87 15.94 -16.94 -2.80
CA VAL A 87 15.77 -16.61 -1.39
C VAL A 87 16.92 -17.25 -0.62
N GLU A 88 17.59 -16.44 0.17
CA GLU A 88 18.70 -16.88 1.01
C GLU A 88 18.44 -16.50 2.47
N ILE A 89 18.93 -17.33 3.38
CA ILE A 89 18.93 -17.07 4.82
C ILE A 89 20.34 -17.30 5.38
N VAL A 90 20.62 -16.75 6.55
CA VAL A 90 21.87 -17.02 7.29
C VAL A 90 21.50 -17.76 8.58
N PRO A 91 21.48 -19.11 8.57
CA PRO A 91 21.19 -19.89 9.78
C PRO A 91 22.29 -19.70 10.82
N GLU A 92 21.91 -19.60 12.10
CA GLU A 92 22.86 -19.43 13.21
C GLU A 92 23.85 -20.61 13.29
N GLU A 93 23.39 -21.83 12.98
CA GLU A 93 24.19 -23.05 13.04
C GLU A 93 25.30 -23.12 11.99
N LEU A 94 25.16 -22.37 10.89
CA LEU A 94 26.11 -22.38 9.77
C LEU A 94 26.94 -21.09 9.69
N GLY A 95 26.34 -19.94 10.03
CA GLY A 95 27.02 -18.65 10.00
C GLY A 95 27.35 -18.12 8.59
N PHE A 96 26.78 -18.70 7.53
CA PHE A 96 26.93 -18.25 6.14
C PHE A 96 25.60 -18.34 5.37
N SER A 97 25.50 -17.62 4.24
CA SER A 97 24.29 -17.57 3.42
C SER A 97 23.99 -18.93 2.77
N VAL A 98 22.75 -19.40 2.91
CA VAL A 98 22.23 -20.61 2.27
C VAL A 98 21.01 -20.26 1.42
N ASN A 99 21.07 -20.62 0.14
CA ASN A 99 19.94 -20.53 -0.76
C ASN A 99 18.93 -21.64 -0.46
N ILE A 100 17.68 -21.25 -0.18
CA ILE A 100 16.57 -22.15 0.22
C ILE A 100 15.53 -22.33 -0.89
N GLY A 101 15.73 -21.73 -2.06
CA GLY A 101 14.83 -21.83 -3.21
C GLY A 101 14.61 -20.49 -3.88
N GLU A 102 13.52 -20.41 -4.64
CA GLU A 102 13.17 -19.22 -5.41
C GLU A 102 11.68 -18.88 -5.29
N LEU A 103 11.38 -17.59 -5.43
CA LEU A 103 10.02 -17.06 -5.47
C LEU A 103 9.76 -16.43 -6.83
N LEU A 104 8.65 -16.79 -7.46
CA LEU A 104 8.11 -16.03 -8.58
C LEU A 104 7.47 -14.75 -8.02
N LEU A 105 7.99 -13.59 -8.39
CA LEU A 105 7.52 -12.28 -7.95
C LEU A 105 7.23 -11.38 -9.15
N THR A 106 6.32 -10.43 -8.95
CA THR A 106 6.10 -9.29 -9.84
C THR A 106 6.40 -8.00 -9.09
N GLU A 107 7.35 -7.23 -9.62
CA GLU A 107 7.74 -5.89 -9.17
C GLU A 107 7.15 -4.83 -10.12
N CYS A 108 6.63 -3.74 -9.55
CA CYS A 108 6.16 -2.57 -10.26
C CYS A 108 6.78 -1.31 -9.65
N GLU A 109 7.42 -0.51 -10.51
CA GLU A 109 7.90 0.83 -10.17
C GLU A 109 7.15 1.86 -11.02
N MET A 110 6.43 2.74 -10.33
CA MET A 110 5.72 3.86 -10.96
C MET A 110 6.59 5.12 -10.88
N VAL A 111 6.72 5.81 -12.01
CA VAL A 111 7.19 7.19 -12.07
C VAL A 111 6.00 8.09 -11.83
N ASN A 112 6.12 9.07 -10.94
CA ASN A 112 5.05 10.00 -10.57
C ASN A 112 5.47 11.45 -10.84
N GLY A 113 4.56 12.40 -10.57
CA GLY A 113 4.82 13.83 -10.73
C GLY A 113 6.16 14.27 -10.13
N PHE A 114 6.81 15.25 -10.76
CA PHE A 114 8.09 15.77 -10.26
C PHE A 114 7.87 16.78 -9.13
N VAL A 115 8.85 16.86 -8.24
CA VAL A 115 8.96 17.91 -7.22
C VAL A 115 10.12 18.83 -7.57
N ALA A 116 10.08 20.07 -7.07
CA ALA A 116 11.13 21.06 -7.26
C ALA A 116 11.56 21.62 -5.88
N PRO A 117 12.37 20.88 -5.13
CA PRO A 117 12.84 21.30 -3.81
C PRO A 117 13.80 22.49 -3.93
N GLN A 118 14.00 23.26 -2.86
CA GLN A 118 14.85 24.46 -2.91
C GLN A 118 16.35 24.14 -3.03
N GLU A 119 16.79 23.02 -2.44
CA GLU A 119 18.22 22.70 -2.26
C GLU A 119 18.78 21.74 -3.33
N GLU A 120 17.95 21.26 -4.26
CA GLU A 120 18.36 20.27 -5.26
C GLU A 120 17.56 20.38 -6.58
N PRO A 121 18.07 19.82 -7.69
CA PRO A 121 17.38 19.86 -8.97
C PRO A 121 15.99 19.19 -8.93
N PRO A 122 15.00 19.68 -9.70
CA PRO A 122 13.72 19.00 -9.83
C PRO A 122 13.87 17.58 -10.34
N HIS A 123 13.11 16.65 -9.76
CA HIS A 123 13.20 15.24 -10.09
C HIS A 123 11.83 14.55 -9.96
N PHE A 124 11.64 13.45 -10.68
CA PHE A 124 10.45 12.62 -10.54
C PHE A 124 10.36 12.00 -9.14
N THR A 125 9.13 11.82 -8.67
CA THR A 125 8.82 10.99 -7.50
C THR A 125 8.44 9.58 -7.93
N ARG A 126 8.22 8.67 -6.99
CA ARG A 126 8.04 7.25 -7.30
C ARG A 126 7.11 6.52 -6.35
N GLY A 127 6.47 5.47 -6.89
CA GLY A 127 5.72 4.49 -6.14
C GLY A 127 6.26 3.08 -6.35
N TYR A 128 6.15 2.21 -5.35
CA TYR A 128 6.66 0.84 -5.38
C TYR A 128 5.60 -0.19 -5.02
N GLY A 129 5.55 -1.29 -5.78
CA GLY A 129 4.69 -2.42 -5.50
C GLY A 129 5.36 -3.75 -5.81
N LEU A 130 5.13 -4.74 -4.95
CA LEU A 130 5.70 -6.07 -5.07
C LEU A 130 4.66 -7.13 -4.68
N THR A 131 4.54 -8.19 -5.46
CA THR A 131 3.56 -9.26 -5.24
C THR A 131 4.13 -10.63 -5.57
N PHE A 132 3.54 -11.68 -5.01
CA PHE A 132 3.81 -13.06 -5.42
C PHE A 132 3.16 -13.38 -6.77
N GLY A 133 3.80 -14.27 -7.52
CA GLY A 133 3.30 -14.79 -8.79
C GLY A 133 3.37 -13.74 -9.91
N MET A 134 2.27 -13.62 -10.66
CA MET A 134 2.15 -12.76 -11.84
C MET A 134 1.04 -11.71 -11.67
N SER A 135 0.69 -11.31 -10.43
CA SER A 135 -0.43 -10.38 -10.19
C SER A 135 -0.03 -8.92 -10.40
N GLU A 136 0.14 -8.53 -11.66
CA GLU A 136 0.58 -7.19 -12.05
C GLU A 136 -0.35 -6.08 -11.55
N ARG A 137 -1.68 -6.28 -11.64
CA ARG A 137 -2.63 -5.22 -11.27
C ARG A 137 -2.58 -4.87 -9.78
N LYS A 138 -2.32 -5.85 -8.91
CA LYS A 138 -2.09 -5.61 -7.49
C LYS A 138 -0.78 -4.86 -7.26
N ALA A 139 0.31 -5.26 -7.93
CA ALA A 139 1.59 -4.55 -7.84
C ALA A 139 1.45 -3.09 -8.31
N MET A 140 0.72 -2.84 -9.39
CA MET A 140 0.43 -1.49 -9.88
C MET A 140 -0.42 -0.68 -8.89
N ALA A 141 -1.50 -1.26 -8.35
CA ALA A 141 -2.34 -0.59 -7.35
C ALA A 141 -1.53 -0.22 -6.10
N MET A 142 -0.72 -1.16 -5.61
CA MET A 142 0.19 -0.95 -4.49
C MET A 142 1.16 0.20 -4.77
N ALA A 143 1.81 0.25 -5.94
CA ALA A 143 2.72 1.35 -6.28
C ALA A 143 2.02 2.71 -6.35
N LEU A 144 0.81 2.77 -6.90
CA LEU A 144 0.03 4.00 -7.00
C LEU A 144 -0.42 4.51 -5.63
N VAL A 145 -0.86 3.61 -4.75
CA VAL A 145 -1.29 3.95 -3.39
C VAL A 145 -0.09 4.24 -2.48
N ASP A 146 1.04 3.54 -2.63
CA ASP A 146 2.30 3.88 -1.94
C ASP A 146 2.67 5.34 -2.19
N ARG A 147 2.67 5.79 -3.46
CA ARG A 147 2.95 7.20 -3.76
C ARG A 147 1.90 8.14 -3.16
N ALA A 148 0.62 7.78 -3.18
CA ALA A 148 -0.42 8.63 -2.61
C ALA A 148 -0.24 8.80 -1.08
N LEU A 149 0.18 7.75 -0.38
CA LEU A 149 0.48 7.76 1.05
C LEU A 149 1.83 8.39 1.42
N GLN A 150 2.65 8.77 0.43
CA GLN A 150 3.83 9.62 0.65
C GLN A 150 3.46 11.12 0.72
N ALA A 151 2.18 11.48 0.71
CA ALA A 151 1.74 12.88 0.81
C ALA A 151 2.40 13.65 1.98
N PRO A 152 2.52 13.09 3.21
CA PRO A 152 3.23 13.77 4.30
C PRO A 152 4.72 14.00 4.02
N ASP A 153 5.36 13.08 3.29
CA ASP A 153 6.80 13.15 2.95
C ASP A 153 7.09 14.26 1.93
N TYR A 154 6.06 14.70 1.19
CA TYR A 154 6.14 15.74 0.15
C TYR A 154 5.35 17.01 0.51
N ASP A 155 4.84 17.14 1.73
CA ASP A 155 3.99 18.25 2.19
C ASP A 155 2.78 18.51 1.26
N GLU A 156 2.17 17.42 0.76
CA GLU A 156 1.02 17.47 -0.12
C GLU A 156 -0.28 17.60 0.69
N GLU A 157 -1.19 18.47 0.24
CA GLU A 157 -2.54 18.53 0.78
C GLU A 157 -3.31 17.23 0.46
N ILE A 158 -4.02 16.71 1.45
CA ILE A 158 -4.90 15.55 1.31
C ILE A 158 -6.15 15.95 0.53
N ALA A 159 -6.14 15.70 -0.78
CA ALA A 159 -7.21 16.06 -1.71
C ALA A 159 -8.09 14.88 -2.14
N GLY A 160 -7.79 13.66 -1.66
CA GLY A 160 -8.58 12.48 -1.95
C GLY A 160 -8.35 11.33 -0.97
N PRO A 161 -9.27 10.35 -0.92
CA PRO A 161 -9.21 9.27 0.07
C PRO A 161 -7.96 8.41 -0.02
N ALA A 162 -7.34 8.29 -1.20
CA ALA A 162 -6.13 7.50 -1.39
C ALA A 162 -4.87 8.10 -0.72
N GLN A 163 -4.93 9.37 -0.30
CA GLN A 163 -3.85 10.04 0.44
C GLN A 163 -4.10 10.01 1.97
N ASP A 164 -5.32 9.70 2.41
CA ASP A 164 -5.67 9.60 3.83
C ASP A 164 -5.18 8.26 4.40
N GLU A 165 -4.07 8.31 5.14
CA GLU A 165 -3.35 7.12 5.59
C GLU A 165 -4.20 6.18 6.47
N GLU A 166 -4.91 6.75 7.44
CA GLU A 166 -5.76 5.95 8.34
C GLU A 166 -6.96 5.38 7.57
N PHE A 167 -7.62 6.18 6.73
CA PHE A 167 -8.73 5.69 5.93
C PHE A 167 -8.30 4.56 4.99
N VAL A 168 -7.15 4.68 4.34
CA VAL A 168 -6.65 3.64 3.42
C VAL A 168 -6.31 2.36 4.17
N LEU A 169 -5.46 2.45 5.20
CA LEU A 169 -4.87 1.27 5.80
C LEU A 169 -5.83 0.53 6.74
N ALA A 170 -6.69 1.25 7.47
CA ALA A 170 -7.67 0.63 8.38
C ALA A 170 -8.79 -0.14 7.66
N HIS A 171 -8.94 0.03 6.34
CA HIS A 171 -9.97 -0.62 5.52
C HIS A 171 -9.39 -1.50 4.41
N ALA A 172 -8.07 -1.73 4.41
CA ALA A 172 -7.39 -2.45 3.33
C ALA A 172 -7.43 -3.98 3.48
N ASP A 173 -7.21 -4.53 4.67
CA ASP A 173 -7.11 -5.99 4.87
C ASP A 173 -8.51 -6.63 4.87
N ASN A 174 -8.81 -7.43 3.84
CA ASN A 174 -10.12 -8.08 3.73
C ASN A 174 -10.33 -9.19 4.75
N VAL A 175 -9.28 -9.68 5.42
CA VAL A 175 -9.45 -10.59 6.56
C VAL A 175 -10.21 -9.89 7.68
N GLU A 176 -9.86 -8.62 7.95
CA GLU A 176 -10.57 -7.79 8.93
C GLU A 176 -11.92 -7.32 8.38
N ALA A 177 -11.93 -6.71 7.19
CA ALA A 177 -13.12 -6.09 6.63
C ALA A 177 -14.24 -7.11 6.37
N ALA A 178 -13.92 -8.27 5.78
CA ALA A 178 -14.92 -9.30 5.52
C ALA A 178 -15.43 -9.95 6.81
N GLY A 179 -14.54 -10.15 7.79
CA GLY A 179 -14.92 -10.63 9.12
C GLY A 179 -15.93 -9.69 9.77
N PHE A 180 -15.63 -8.39 9.81
CA PHE A 180 -16.50 -7.40 10.42
C PHE A 180 -17.81 -7.23 9.65
N VAL A 181 -17.82 -7.10 8.32
CA VAL A 181 -19.10 -6.99 7.58
C VAL A 181 -19.97 -8.23 7.78
N SER A 182 -19.36 -9.42 7.76
CA SER A 182 -20.11 -10.68 7.89
C SER A 182 -20.58 -10.98 9.32
N HIS A 183 -20.03 -10.32 10.35
CA HIS A 183 -20.43 -10.50 11.75
C HIS A 183 -21.90 -10.13 11.98
N LEU A 184 -22.47 -9.23 11.17
CA LEU A 184 -23.88 -8.80 11.27
C LEU A 184 -24.89 -9.94 11.15
N LYS A 185 -24.48 -11.11 10.64
CA LYS A 185 -25.29 -12.33 10.62
C LYS A 185 -25.45 -12.99 11.99
N LEU A 186 -24.58 -12.64 12.96
CA LEU A 186 -24.69 -13.13 14.33
C LEU A 186 -25.92 -12.51 15.02
N PRO A 187 -26.40 -13.11 16.11
CA PRO A 187 -27.56 -12.58 16.81
C PRO A 187 -27.27 -11.22 17.47
N HIS A 188 -27.97 -10.17 17.02
CA HIS A 188 -27.93 -8.81 17.60
C HIS A 188 -29.26 -8.42 18.27
N TYR A 189 -30.08 -9.41 18.66
CA TYR A 189 -31.44 -9.15 19.15
C TYR A 189 -31.48 -8.41 20.49
N VAL A 190 -30.43 -8.48 21.32
CA VAL A 190 -30.35 -7.75 22.60
C VAL A 190 -30.19 -6.25 22.32
N ASP A 191 -29.21 -5.88 21.51
CA ASP A 191 -28.97 -4.48 21.14
C ASP A 191 -30.15 -3.91 20.35
N PHE A 192 -30.69 -4.70 19.40
CA PHE A 192 -31.87 -4.30 18.64
C PHE A 192 -33.10 -4.08 19.54
N GLN A 193 -33.25 -4.86 20.61
CA GLN A 193 -34.34 -4.67 21.56
C GLN A 193 -34.20 -3.35 22.35
N ALA A 194 -32.98 -2.92 22.66
CA ALA A 194 -32.73 -1.62 23.29
C ALA A 194 -33.15 -0.46 22.37
N GLU A 195 -32.77 -0.52 21.09
CA GLU A 195 -33.19 0.46 20.06
C GLU A 195 -34.72 0.46 19.87
N LEU A 196 -35.35 -0.72 19.80
CA LEU A 196 -36.81 -0.84 19.72
C LEU A 196 -37.53 -0.21 20.91
N ALA A 197 -36.97 -0.36 22.12
CA ALA A 197 -37.55 0.23 23.32
C ALA A 197 -37.52 1.76 23.28
N LEU A 198 -36.39 2.34 22.82
CA LEU A 198 -36.25 3.78 22.63
C LEU A 198 -37.22 4.30 21.56
N LEU A 199 -37.28 3.65 20.40
CA LEU A 199 -38.19 4.04 19.31
C LEU A 199 -39.65 4.03 19.76
N LYS A 200 -40.08 2.98 20.45
CA LYS A 200 -41.45 2.87 21.00
C LYS A 200 -41.76 3.92 22.07
N ARG A 201 -40.73 4.42 22.77
CA ARG A 201 -40.91 5.53 23.72
C ARG A 201 -41.13 6.84 22.98
N LEU A 202 -40.28 7.15 21.99
CA LEU A 202 -40.39 8.36 21.18
C LEU A 202 -41.74 8.43 20.43
N GLN A 203 -42.23 7.32 19.89
CA GLN A 203 -43.55 7.26 19.26
C GLN A 203 -44.68 7.63 20.23
N ARG A 204 -44.65 7.10 21.46
CA ARG A 204 -45.66 7.40 22.49
C ARG A 204 -45.60 8.84 23.00
N GLU A 205 -44.43 9.45 23.01
CA GLU A 205 -44.26 10.87 23.37
C GLU A 205 -44.83 11.78 22.28
N ASN A 206 -44.64 11.44 21.00
CA ASN A 206 -45.19 12.21 19.88
C ASN A 206 -46.73 12.13 19.77
N GLU A 207 -47.35 11.00 20.10
CA GLU A 207 -48.82 10.86 20.11
C GLU A 207 -49.50 11.62 21.26
N ARG A 208 -48.73 12.07 22.26
CA ARG A 208 -49.22 12.78 23.45
C ARG A 208 -49.02 14.30 23.38
N GLY A 209 -48.29 14.80 22.39
CA GLY A 209 -48.13 16.22 22.07
C GLY A 209 -49.14 16.66 21.01
#